data_AF-A0A395YGB1-F1
#
_entry.id   AF-A0A395YGB1-F1
#
_cell.length_a   1.000
_cell.length_b   1.000
_cell.length_c   1.000
_cell.angle_alpha   90.00
_cell.angle_beta   90.00
_cell.angle_gamma   90.00
#
_symmetry.space_group_name_H-M   'P 1'
#
loop_
_entity.id
_entity.type
_entity.pdbx_description
1 polymer ?
#
loop_
_entity_poly.entity_id
_entity_poly.type
_entity_poly.pdbx_seq_one_letter_code
_entity_poly.pdbx_strand_id
1 'polypeptide(L)'
;MKKIMKGFAALATALCLTLSTSIVSLAGEWKKDNDYMEIWWYQRDDGSYPSDCWETIDGKTYHFDILGYLERDMATQDGYVVDENGVWVESIPQMTKEEVYDYNDQKGLVGYYKQVKINTFIRCYTTGFYYDQAEFEEDVHAYFPDNVSEAERIIGMIRIKYTFVSLLETYLRMYQRDDGTYAEDC
;
A
#
# COMPACT_ATOMS: atom_id res chain seq x y z
N MET A 1 -50.36 26.88 -59.13
CA MET A 1 -49.67 25.58 -59.14
C MET A 1 -48.71 25.51 -57.94
N LYS A 2 -48.76 24.39 -57.22
CA LYS A 2 -47.85 23.87 -56.15
C LYS A 2 -47.73 24.70 -54.85
N LYS A 3 -48.42 24.38 -53.75
CA LYS A 3 -48.30 23.25 -52.80
C LYS A 3 -46.95 23.18 -52.04
N ILE A 4 -47.06 23.34 -50.71
CA ILE A 4 -46.35 22.63 -49.63
C ILE A 4 -44.90 23.06 -49.33
N MET A 5 -44.66 23.67 -48.16
CA MET A 5 -43.90 23.02 -47.08
C MET A 5 -44.09 23.79 -45.75
N LYS A 6 -44.70 23.12 -44.76
CA LYS A 6 -44.68 23.50 -43.35
C LYS A 6 -43.59 22.64 -42.69
N GLY A 7 -42.73 23.24 -41.87
CA GLY A 7 -41.78 22.54 -41.01
C GLY A 7 -40.33 23.03 -41.19
N PHE A 8 -39.55 22.97 -40.10
CA PHE A 8 -38.22 23.54 -39.86
C PHE A 8 -38.26 25.03 -39.45
N ALA A 9 -37.78 25.47 -38.29
CA ALA A 9 -37.05 24.77 -37.24
C ALA A 9 -37.17 25.56 -35.92
N ALA A 10 -37.75 24.93 -34.91
CA ALA A 10 -37.55 25.28 -33.50
C ALA A 10 -36.17 24.75 -33.07
N LEU A 11 -35.10 25.37 -33.56
CA LEU A 11 -33.72 24.90 -33.34
C LEU A 11 -32.75 26.05 -33.09
N ALA A 12 -33.04 26.90 -32.09
CA ALA A 12 -32.15 28.00 -31.70
C ALA A 12 -32.02 28.19 -30.17
N THR A 13 -32.45 27.22 -29.35
CA THR A 13 -32.42 27.32 -27.88
C THR A 13 -31.75 26.14 -27.17
N ALA A 14 -30.96 25.32 -27.88
CA ALA A 14 -30.34 24.11 -27.31
C ALA A 14 -28.84 23.96 -27.63
N LEU A 15 -28.07 25.05 -27.74
CA LEU A 15 -26.64 24.98 -28.07
C LEU A 15 -25.69 25.50 -26.97
N CYS A 16 -26.17 25.83 -25.77
CA CYS A 16 -25.35 26.48 -24.73
C CYS A 16 -25.14 25.66 -23.44
N LEU A 17 -25.42 24.36 -23.41
CA LEU A 17 -25.32 23.56 -22.16
C LEU A 17 -24.35 22.38 -22.19
N THR A 18 -23.48 22.25 -23.19
CA THR A 18 -22.50 21.15 -23.23
C THR A 18 -21.07 21.67 -23.37
N LEU A 19 -20.65 22.53 -22.44
CA LEU A 19 -19.26 22.46 -22.00
C LEU A 19 -19.24 21.40 -20.91
N SER A 20 -19.09 20.15 -21.35
CA SER A 20 -18.86 18.99 -20.50
C SER A 20 -17.64 19.27 -19.63
N THR A 21 -17.85 19.82 -18.44
CA THR A 21 -16.84 19.82 -17.40
C THR A 21 -16.67 18.35 -17.01
N SER A 22 -15.65 17.71 -17.57
CA SER A 22 -15.13 16.46 -17.01
C SER A 22 -14.84 16.73 -15.55
N ILE A 23 -15.71 16.25 -14.66
CA ILE A 23 -15.43 16.18 -13.24
C ILE A 23 -14.14 15.39 -13.17
N VAL A 24 -13.05 16.02 -12.76
CA VAL A 24 -11.82 15.30 -12.42
C VAL A 24 -12.25 14.39 -11.27
N SER A 25 -12.34 13.09 -11.54
CA SER A 25 -12.52 12.10 -10.50
C SER A 25 -11.23 12.12 -9.69
N LEU A 26 -11.24 12.87 -8.59
CA LEU A 26 -10.22 12.82 -7.56
C LEU A 26 -10.49 11.57 -6.71
N ALA A 27 -10.33 10.41 -7.32
CA ALA A 27 -10.47 9.13 -6.67
C ALA A 27 -9.20 8.35 -6.96
N GLY A 28 -8.45 8.09 -5.91
CA GLY A 28 -7.27 7.25 -5.96
C GLY A 28 -7.59 5.84 -6.46
N GLU A 29 -6.55 5.09 -6.78
CA GLU A 29 -6.65 3.78 -7.41
C GLU A 29 -6.19 2.68 -6.45
N TRP A 30 -7.01 1.63 -6.33
CA TRP A 30 -6.60 0.37 -5.72
C TRP A 30 -5.66 -0.38 -6.65
N LYS A 31 -4.46 -0.69 -6.15
CA LYS A 31 -3.42 -1.40 -6.90
C LYS A 31 -3.11 -2.72 -6.23
N LYS A 32 -2.74 -3.71 -7.05
CA LYS A 32 -2.40 -5.06 -6.62
C LYS A 32 -0.93 -5.32 -6.89
N ASP A 33 -0.21 -5.73 -5.86
CA ASP A 33 1.17 -6.20 -5.94
C ASP A 33 1.15 -7.73 -6.11
N ASN A 34 1.57 -8.19 -7.28
CA ASN A 34 1.57 -9.61 -7.64
C ASN A 34 2.92 -10.29 -7.36
N ASP A 35 3.97 -9.54 -7.04
CA ASP A 35 5.31 -10.09 -6.86
C ASP A 35 5.43 -10.83 -5.52
N TYR A 36 4.60 -10.44 -4.54
CA TYR A 36 4.68 -10.96 -3.18
C TYR A 36 3.30 -11.18 -2.56
N MET A 37 2.57 -12.19 -3.02
CA MET A 37 1.36 -12.73 -2.35
C MET A 37 0.04 -11.96 -2.57
N GLU A 38 -0.13 -11.31 -3.72
CA GLU A 38 -1.42 -10.73 -4.15
C GLU A 38 -1.99 -9.66 -3.17
N ILE A 39 -1.11 -8.80 -2.67
CA ILE A 39 -1.44 -7.80 -1.65
C ILE A 39 -1.95 -6.51 -2.32
N TRP A 40 -2.88 -5.82 -1.68
CA TRP A 40 -3.46 -4.57 -2.20
C TRP A 40 -2.82 -3.35 -1.52
N TRP A 41 -2.74 -2.24 -2.24
CA TRP A 41 -2.41 -0.91 -1.72
C TRP A 41 -3.25 0.14 -2.44
N TYR A 42 -3.27 1.37 -1.92
CA TYR A 42 -4.07 2.44 -2.49
C TYR A 42 -3.18 3.62 -2.89
N GLN A 43 -3.27 4.07 -4.13
CA GLN A 43 -2.59 5.29 -4.59
C GLN A 43 -3.58 6.44 -4.60
N ARG A 44 -3.31 7.49 -3.83
CA ARG A 44 -4.04 8.76 -3.89
C ARG A 44 -3.77 9.47 -5.22
N ASP A 45 -4.63 10.42 -5.58
CA ASP A 45 -4.52 11.15 -6.86
C ASP A 45 -3.22 11.95 -7.01
N ASP A 46 -2.64 12.39 -5.89
CA ASP A 46 -1.36 13.10 -5.86
C ASP A 46 -0.14 12.16 -6.01
N GLY A 47 -0.39 10.86 -6.19
CA GLY A 47 0.62 9.82 -6.31
C GLY A 47 1.12 9.26 -4.98
N SER A 48 0.76 9.87 -3.84
CA SER A 48 1.07 9.36 -2.51
C SER A 48 0.20 8.14 -2.15
N TYR A 49 0.47 7.52 -1.01
CA TYR A 49 -0.31 6.38 -0.50
C TYR A 49 -0.38 6.43 1.04
N PRO A 50 -1.45 5.89 1.66
CA PRO A 50 -1.48 5.67 3.11
C PRO A 50 -0.41 4.69 3.53
N SER A 51 0.18 4.93 4.70
CA SER A 51 1.21 4.10 5.31
C SER A 51 1.12 4.26 6.82
N ASP A 52 1.08 3.14 7.54
CA ASP A 52 0.92 3.07 8.99
C ASP A 52 -0.26 3.89 9.52
N CYS A 53 -1.40 3.83 8.83
CA CYS A 53 -2.55 4.67 9.16
C CYS A 53 -3.91 4.13 8.69
N TRP A 54 -4.96 4.70 9.28
CA TRP A 54 -6.34 4.53 8.83
C TRP A 54 -6.70 5.56 7.75
N GLU A 55 -7.39 5.12 6.71
CA GLU A 55 -7.92 6.01 5.68
C GLU A 55 -9.35 5.62 5.29
N THR A 56 -10.24 6.61 5.18
CA THR A 56 -11.60 6.41 4.68
C THR A 56 -11.64 6.66 3.18
N ILE A 57 -11.97 5.61 2.42
CA ILE A 57 -12.04 5.60 0.95
C ILE A 57 -13.47 5.18 0.59
N ASP A 58 -14.16 6.02 -0.21
CA ASP A 58 -15.54 5.77 -0.64
C ASP A 58 -16.52 5.40 0.49
N GLY A 59 -16.36 6.03 1.66
CA GLY A 59 -17.22 5.83 2.82
C GLY A 59 -16.95 4.55 3.61
N LYS A 60 -15.87 3.83 3.30
CA LYS A 60 -15.38 2.68 4.06
C LYS A 60 -14.01 2.99 4.64
N THR A 61 -13.74 2.51 5.84
CA THR A 61 -12.49 2.80 6.56
C THR A 61 -11.57 1.57 6.51
N TYR A 62 -10.31 1.80 6.15
CA TYR A 62 -9.29 0.78 5.92
C TYR A 62 -8.04 1.11 6.74
N HIS A 63 -7.30 0.09 7.16
CA HIS A 63 -5.98 0.28 7.78
C HIS A 63 -4.88 -0.21 6.84
N PHE A 64 -3.80 0.56 6.75
CA PHE A 64 -2.64 0.25 5.95
C PHE A 64 -1.42 0.07 6.85
N ASP A 65 -0.64 -0.97 6.57
CA ASP A 65 0.58 -1.26 7.33
C ASP A 65 1.69 -0.24 7.04
N ILE A 66 2.83 -0.39 7.71
CA ILE A 66 3.99 0.50 7.58
C ILE A 66 4.59 0.59 6.16
N LEU A 67 4.24 -0.34 5.25
CA LEU A 67 4.64 -0.26 3.85
C LEU A 67 3.56 0.29 2.93
N GLY A 68 2.39 0.60 3.49
CA GLY A 68 1.22 1.05 2.76
C GLY A 68 0.38 -0.07 2.12
N TYR A 69 0.56 -1.31 2.57
CA TYR A 69 -0.30 -2.41 2.14
C TYR A 69 -1.55 -2.54 3.01
N LEU A 70 -2.66 -2.91 2.38
CA LEU A 70 -3.95 -3.10 3.03
C LEU A 70 -3.92 -4.31 3.98
N GLU A 71 -4.29 -4.10 5.23
CA GLU A 71 -4.58 -5.17 6.18
C GLU A 71 -5.99 -5.73 5.96
N ARG A 72 -6.15 -7.06 5.93
CA ARG A 72 -7.45 -7.74 5.71
C ARG A 72 -7.60 -9.02 6.53
N ASP A 73 -8.84 -9.33 6.87
CA ASP A 73 -9.26 -10.52 7.62
C ASP A 73 -8.60 -10.68 9.00
N MET A 74 -8.24 -9.58 9.66
CA MET A 74 -7.40 -9.61 10.87
C MET A 74 -7.81 -8.58 11.92
N ALA A 75 -7.25 -8.74 13.12
CA ALA A 75 -7.17 -7.66 14.09
C ALA A 75 -5.87 -6.87 13.85
N THR A 76 -5.98 -5.56 13.64
CA THR A 76 -4.88 -4.61 13.48
C THR A 76 -4.11 -4.47 14.80
N GLN A 77 -2.85 -4.02 14.74
CA GLN A 77 -2.00 -3.92 15.95
C GLN A 77 -2.54 -2.95 17.00
N ASP A 78 -3.31 -1.95 16.57
CA ASP A 78 -3.99 -1.00 17.44
C ASP A 78 -5.34 -1.50 17.97
N GLY A 79 -5.72 -2.75 17.67
CA GLY A 79 -6.82 -3.45 18.33
C GLY A 79 -8.15 -3.45 17.60
N TYR A 80 -8.25 -2.91 16.39
CA TYR A 80 -9.49 -2.93 15.61
C TYR A 80 -9.53 -4.14 14.68
N VAL A 81 -10.74 -4.55 14.26
CA VAL A 81 -10.89 -5.68 13.34
C VAL A 81 -11.27 -5.18 11.95
N VAL A 82 -10.58 -5.69 10.94
CA VAL A 82 -10.91 -5.49 9.53
C VAL A 82 -11.42 -6.80 8.93
N ASP A 83 -12.44 -6.72 8.09
CA ASP A 83 -13.05 -7.88 7.43
C ASP A 83 -12.17 -8.45 6.30
N GLU A 84 -12.66 -9.48 5.63
CA GLU A 84 -11.96 -10.08 4.50
C GLU A 84 -11.69 -9.10 3.34
N ASN A 85 -12.36 -7.95 3.26
CA ASN A 85 -12.11 -6.92 2.26
C ASN A 85 -11.24 -5.77 2.79
N GLY A 86 -10.74 -5.88 4.03
CA GLY A 86 -9.96 -4.85 4.71
C GLY A 86 -10.80 -3.72 5.31
N VAL A 87 -12.13 -3.85 5.31
CA VAL A 87 -13.04 -2.82 5.83
C VAL A 87 -13.14 -2.96 7.34
N TRP A 88 -13.01 -1.85 8.07
CA TRP A 88 -13.20 -1.82 9.51
C TRP A 88 -14.59 -2.32 9.93
N VAL A 89 -14.61 -3.21 10.93
CA VAL A 89 -15.82 -3.79 11.50
C VAL A 89 -16.18 -3.04 12.79
N GLU A 90 -16.91 -1.93 12.65
CA GLU A 90 -17.29 -1.04 13.77
C GLU A 90 -18.02 -1.74 14.93
N SER A 91 -18.71 -2.85 14.65
CA SER A 91 -19.45 -3.60 15.66
C SER A 91 -18.58 -4.39 16.62
N ILE A 92 -17.29 -4.57 16.32
CA ILE A 92 -16.34 -5.27 17.18
C ILE A 92 -15.60 -4.22 18.03
N PRO A 93 -15.69 -4.29 19.37
CA PRO A 93 -14.94 -3.41 20.25
C PRO A 93 -13.43 -3.53 20.03
N GLN A 94 -12.70 -2.45 20.29
CA GLN A 94 -11.23 -2.46 20.27
C GLN A 94 -10.70 -3.47 21.29
N MET A 95 -9.80 -4.34 20.82
CA MET A 95 -9.18 -5.43 21.56
C MET A 95 -7.93 -4.97 22.32
N THR A 96 -7.58 -5.68 23.39
CA THR A 96 -6.23 -5.58 23.99
C THR A 96 -5.19 -6.24 23.10
N LYS A 97 -3.90 -5.99 23.38
CA LYS A 97 -2.80 -6.62 22.64
C LYS A 97 -2.84 -8.16 22.71
N GLU A 98 -3.18 -8.71 23.88
CA GLU A 98 -3.33 -10.16 24.07
C GLU A 98 -4.49 -10.71 23.25
N GLU A 99 -5.63 -10.01 23.23
CA GLU A 99 -6.80 -10.41 22.45
C GLU A 99 -6.53 -10.35 20.93
N VAL A 100 -5.77 -9.34 20.46
CA VAL A 100 -5.31 -9.26 19.07
C VAL A 100 -4.47 -10.48 18.70
N TYR A 101 -3.53 -10.87 19.57
CA TYR A 101 -2.69 -12.04 19.35
C TYR A 101 -3.54 -13.31 19.25
N ASP A 102 -4.42 -13.55 20.23
CA ASP A 102 -5.28 -14.73 20.27
C ASP A 102 -6.24 -14.79 19.06
N TYR A 103 -6.82 -13.65 18.67
CA TYR A 103 -7.72 -13.55 17.51
C TYR A 103 -7.00 -13.93 16.21
N ASN A 104 -5.80 -13.37 15.99
CA ASN A 104 -5.03 -13.65 14.77
C ASN A 104 -4.44 -15.06 14.78
N ASP A 105 -4.09 -15.63 15.94
CA ASP A 105 -3.59 -17.00 16.07
C ASP A 105 -4.68 -18.03 15.74
N GLN A 106 -5.90 -17.81 16.25
CA GLN A 106 -7.06 -18.66 15.95
C GLN A 106 -7.39 -18.72 14.45
N LYS A 107 -7.13 -17.63 13.70
CA LYS A 107 -7.27 -17.61 12.25
C LYS A 107 -6.09 -18.25 11.49
N GLY A 108 -5.06 -18.72 12.18
CA GLY A 108 -3.82 -19.22 11.58
C GLY A 108 -2.99 -18.13 10.89
N LEU A 109 -3.32 -16.86 11.15
CA LEU A 109 -2.74 -15.71 10.48
C LEU A 109 -1.40 -15.30 11.10
N VAL A 110 -1.11 -15.68 12.35
CA VAL A 110 0.18 -15.41 13.00
C VAL A 110 1.35 -16.03 12.21
N GLY A 111 1.19 -17.25 11.69
CA GLY A 111 2.21 -17.89 10.84
C GLY A 111 2.28 -17.28 9.43
N TYR A 112 1.13 -16.96 8.84
CA TYR A 112 1.02 -16.34 7.52
C TYR A 112 1.66 -14.94 7.48
N TYR A 113 1.26 -14.04 8.39
CA TYR A 113 1.80 -12.69 8.45
C TYR A 113 3.25 -12.64 8.91
N LYS A 114 3.69 -13.58 9.75
CA LYS A 114 5.12 -13.74 10.01
C LYS A 114 5.89 -13.99 8.73
N GLN A 115 5.38 -14.84 7.83
CA GLN A 115 6.01 -15.08 6.53
C GLN A 115 5.91 -13.85 5.61
N VAL A 116 4.77 -13.17 5.55
CA VAL A 116 4.60 -11.92 4.79
C VAL A 116 5.60 -10.88 5.25
N LYS A 117 5.76 -10.68 6.57
CA LYS A 117 6.69 -9.70 7.13
C LYS A 117 8.15 -10.10 6.93
N ILE A 118 8.47 -11.40 7.01
CA ILE A 118 9.79 -11.89 6.58
C ILE A 118 10.04 -11.58 5.09
N ASN A 119 9.05 -11.76 4.22
CA ASN A 119 9.17 -11.44 2.79
C ASN A 119 9.33 -9.93 2.57
N THR A 120 8.63 -9.11 3.33
CA THR A 120 8.81 -7.66 3.41
C THR A 120 10.24 -7.30 3.77
N PHE A 121 10.78 -7.87 4.86
CA PHE A 121 12.16 -7.64 5.27
C PHE A 121 13.16 -8.04 4.18
N ILE A 122 12.94 -9.18 3.51
CA ILE A 122 13.74 -9.61 2.37
C ILE A 122 13.67 -8.58 1.23
N ARG A 123 12.48 -8.09 0.88
CA ARG A 123 12.31 -7.06 -0.16
C ARG A 123 13.08 -5.80 0.21
N CYS A 124 12.82 -5.22 1.39
CA CYS A 124 13.49 -4.01 1.85
C CYS A 124 15.02 -4.17 1.87
N TYR A 125 15.52 -5.35 2.30
CA TYR A 125 16.94 -5.70 2.31
C TYR A 125 17.54 -5.82 0.91
N THR A 126 16.77 -6.23 -0.10
CA THR A 126 17.26 -6.51 -1.47
C THR A 126 16.98 -5.41 -2.48
N THR A 127 16.11 -4.44 -2.16
CA THR A 127 15.71 -3.35 -3.07
C THR A 127 16.26 -1.98 -2.70
N GLY A 128 17.08 -1.87 -1.65
CA GLY A 128 17.62 -0.58 -1.22
C GLY A 128 16.60 0.28 -0.52
N PHE A 129 15.84 -0.29 0.40
CA PHE A 129 15.01 0.50 1.32
C PHE A 129 15.86 1.07 2.47
N TYR A 130 16.78 0.27 3.00
CA TYR A 130 17.63 0.63 4.13
C TYR A 130 18.91 1.34 3.71
N TYR A 131 19.38 2.30 4.50
CA TYR A 131 20.68 2.95 4.32
C TYR A 131 21.82 1.97 4.55
N ASP A 132 21.73 1.15 5.58
CA ASP A 132 22.71 0.13 5.94
C ASP A 132 22.06 -1.12 6.58
N GLN A 133 22.88 -2.13 6.92
CA GLN A 133 22.37 -3.35 7.54
C GLN A 133 21.93 -3.16 9.00
N ALA A 134 22.40 -2.11 9.70
CA ALA A 134 22.04 -1.89 11.09
C ALA A 134 20.60 -1.38 11.19
N GLU A 135 20.19 -0.48 10.31
CA GLU A 135 18.79 -0.02 10.22
C GLU A 135 17.83 -1.19 9.95
N PHE A 136 18.21 -2.11 9.04
CA PHE A 136 17.47 -3.35 8.82
C PHE A 136 17.35 -4.19 10.10
N GLU A 137 18.44 -4.37 10.85
CA GLU A 137 18.43 -5.17 12.08
C GLU A 137 17.54 -4.51 13.15
N GLU A 138 17.62 -3.19 13.32
CA GLU A 138 16.76 -2.42 14.22
C GLU A 138 15.27 -2.61 13.89
N ASP A 139 14.90 -2.54 12.61
CA ASP A 139 13.53 -2.78 12.14
C ASP A 139 13.04 -4.20 12.45
N VAL A 140 13.88 -5.21 12.23
CA VAL A 140 13.51 -6.60 12.56
C VAL A 140 13.35 -6.77 14.06
N HIS A 141 14.23 -6.19 14.88
CA HIS A 141 14.12 -6.23 16.33
C HIS A 141 12.88 -5.49 16.86
N ALA A 142 12.57 -4.33 16.29
CA ALA A 142 11.37 -3.56 16.63
C ALA A 142 10.08 -4.35 16.35
N TYR A 143 10.09 -5.21 15.32
CA TYR A 143 8.96 -6.07 14.99
C TYR A 143 8.82 -7.30 15.90
N PHE A 144 9.92 -7.78 16.48
CA PHE A 144 9.91 -8.90 17.45
C PHE A 144 10.46 -8.47 18.83
N PRO A 145 9.84 -7.47 19.49
CA PRO A 145 10.40 -6.85 20.69
C PRO A 145 10.49 -7.84 21.87
N ASP A 146 9.54 -8.79 21.94
CA ASP A 146 9.47 -9.80 22.99
C ASP A 146 10.15 -11.12 22.61
N ASN A 147 10.70 -11.23 21.40
CA ASN A 147 11.30 -12.46 20.89
C ASN A 147 12.60 -12.21 20.09
N VAL A 148 13.60 -11.68 20.81
CA VAL A 148 14.93 -11.37 20.26
C VAL A 148 15.57 -12.58 19.56
N SER A 149 15.45 -13.78 20.14
CA SER A 149 16.01 -15.00 19.53
C SER A 149 15.42 -15.29 18.14
N GLU A 150 14.14 -14.99 17.95
CA GLU A 150 13.49 -15.15 16.65
C GLU A 150 13.91 -14.06 15.66
N ALA A 151 14.05 -12.80 16.11
CA ALA A 151 14.61 -11.71 15.31
C ALA A 151 16.00 -12.09 14.77
N GLU A 152 16.90 -12.51 15.64
CA GLU A 152 18.26 -12.94 15.30
C GLU A 152 18.27 -14.09 14.27
N ARG A 153 17.36 -15.05 14.43
CA ARG A 153 17.20 -16.17 13.48
C ARG A 153 16.78 -15.66 12.10
N ILE A 154 15.88 -14.69 12.03
CA ILE A 154 15.39 -14.08 10.79
C ILE A 154 16.50 -13.25 10.14
N ILE A 155 17.15 -12.37 10.89
CA ILE A 155 18.29 -11.55 10.44
C ILE A 155 19.37 -12.45 9.83
N GLY A 156 19.81 -13.46 10.58
CA GLY A 156 20.83 -14.40 10.12
C GLY A 156 20.41 -15.14 8.85
N MET A 157 19.16 -15.62 8.77
CA MET A 157 18.65 -16.28 7.57
C MET A 157 18.68 -15.35 6.35
N ILE A 158 18.25 -14.09 6.50
CA ILE A 158 18.18 -13.13 5.38
C ILE A 158 19.60 -12.80 4.90
N ARG A 159 20.51 -12.46 5.82
CA ARG A 159 21.91 -12.13 5.49
C ARG A 159 22.65 -13.27 4.79
N ILE A 160 22.32 -14.53 5.12
CA ILE A 160 22.93 -15.71 4.48
C ILE A 160 22.39 -15.95 3.07
N LYS A 161 21.10 -15.69 2.82
CA LYS A 161 20.43 -16.08 1.57
C LYS A 161 20.32 -14.96 0.54
N TYR A 162 20.37 -13.70 0.98
CA TYR A 162 20.10 -12.55 0.14
C TYR A 162 21.25 -11.55 0.17
N THR A 163 21.40 -10.81 -0.92
CA THR A 163 22.41 -9.74 -1.03
C THR A 163 21.78 -8.42 -0.61
N PHE A 164 22.43 -7.72 0.30
CA PHE A 164 21.99 -6.39 0.72
C PHE A 164 22.16 -5.40 -0.45
N VAL A 165 21.15 -4.58 -0.68
CA VAL A 165 21.25 -3.39 -1.53
C VAL A 165 20.95 -2.21 -0.63
N SER A 166 21.81 -1.20 -0.63
CA SER A 166 21.58 0.04 0.13
C SER A 166 20.73 1.02 -0.65
N LEU A 167 20.03 1.91 0.06
CA LEU A 167 19.30 3.02 -0.55
C LEU A 167 20.20 3.89 -1.44
N LEU A 168 21.46 4.09 -1.04
CA LEU A 168 22.45 4.82 -1.85
C LEU A 168 22.75 4.10 -3.17
N GLU A 169 22.91 2.77 -3.16
CA GLU A 169 23.12 1.99 -4.38
C GLU A 169 21.93 2.08 -5.33
N THR A 170 20.70 2.00 -4.79
CA THR A 170 19.47 2.16 -5.59
C THR A 170 19.40 3.57 -6.19
N TYR A 171 19.68 4.60 -5.40
CA TYR A 171 19.73 5.98 -5.88
C TYR A 171 20.75 6.13 -7.02
N LEU A 172 22.00 5.67 -6.82
CA LEU A 172 23.03 5.75 -7.85
C LEU A 172 22.65 5.04 -9.14
N ARG A 173 21.95 3.89 -9.08
CA ARG A 173 21.46 3.17 -10.27
C ARG A 173 20.37 3.94 -11.03
N MET A 174 19.55 4.73 -10.35
CA MET A 174 18.51 5.54 -10.99
C MET A 174 19.08 6.78 -11.69
N TYR A 175 20.17 7.34 -11.15
CA TYR A 175 20.76 8.60 -11.63
C TYR A 175 22.05 8.44 -12.44
N GLN A 176 22.61 7.24 -12.55
CA GLN A 176 23.67 6.92 -13.51
C GLN A 176 23.06 6.56 -14.87
N ARG A 177 23.30 7.41 -15.88
CA ARG A 177 23.12 7.02 -17.28
C ARG A 177 24.23 6.04 -17.68
N ASP A 178 23.96 5.19 -18.67
CA ASP A 178 24.95 4.24 -19.26
C ASP A 178 26.24 4.92 -19.77
N ASP A 179 26.25 6.25 -19.90
CA ASP A 179 27.39 7.07 -20.31
C ASP A 179 28.24 7.64 -19.16
N GLY A 180 27.90 7.34 -17.90
CA GLY A 180 28.66 7.78 -16.72
C GLY A 180 28.42 9.24 -16.32
N THR A 181 27.40 9.91 -16.87
CA THR A 181 27.00 11.26 -16.45
C THR A 181 25.90 11.22 -15.40
N TYR A 182 26.00 12.10 -14.40
CA TYR A 182 24.93 12.36 -13.43
C TYR A 182 23.93 13.35 -14.07
N ALA A 183 22.63 13.11 -13.90
CA ALA A 183 21.63 14.09 -14.28
C ALA A 183 21.81 15.35 -13.41
N GLU A 184 22.15 16.48 -14.03
CA GLU A 184 22.10 17.78 -13.37
C GLU A 184 20.63 18.17 -13.19
N ASP A 185 20.17 18.29 -11.95
CA ASP A 185 18.85 18.76 -11.61
C ASP A 185 18.67 20.23 -12.04
N CYS A 186 17.57 20.52 -12.74
CA CYS A 186 17.05 21.88 -12.96
C CYS A 186 16.18 22.33 -11.79
#